data_AF-A0AAE0VR73-F1
#
_entry.id   AF-A0AAE0VR73-F1
#
_cell.length_a   1.000
_cell.length_b   1.000
_cell.length_c   1.000
_cell.angle_alpha   90.00
_cell.angle_beta   90.00
_cell.angle_gamma   90.00
#
_symmetry.space_group_name_H-M   'P 1'
#
loop_
_entity.id
_entity.type
_entity.pdbx_description
1 polymer ?
#
loop_
_entity_poly.entity_id
_entity_poly.type
_entity_poly.pdbx_seq_one_letter_code
_entity_poly.pdbx_strand_id
1 'polypeptide(L)'
;MPIPLLYWQAMTIPLPQLSSTNLSTSHSQLAFGYSMHGFVCDLGGRVQLVYSQDYVFTVSTTAHELGHSLGAEHDGEGEAAACKAEDKFIMSPSTSHFQLNKNYSRNPWIFSNCSVESFIKTLANKTCLFTKNVYSDEQMKEWKVFMEKLPGELYSPNEQCQIIYGPGSFYCGKNFLKS
;
A
#
# COMPACT_ATOMS: atom_id res chain seq x y z
N MET A 1 26.53 9.40 -5.60
CA MET A 1 25.55 9.14 -6.66
C MET A 1 24.18 9.07 -6.01
N PRO A 2 23.24 9.98 -6.26
CA PRO A 2 21.94 9.95 -5.60
C PRO A 2 21.05 8.88 -6.27
N ILE A 3 20.49 7.98 -5.45
CA ILE A 3 19.52 6.97 -5.86
C ILE A 3 18.21 7.69 -6.20
N PRO A 4 17.55 7.42 -7.34
CA PRO A 4 16.29 8.08 -7.69
C PRO A 4 15.21 7.71 -6.67
N LEU A 5 14.46 8.73 -6.22
CA LEU A 5 13.25 8.56 -5.42
C LEU A 5 12.31 7.57 -6.11
N LEU A 6 12.16 6.36 -5.54
CA LEU A 6 11.18 5.37 -5.96
C LEU A 6 9.78 5.91 -5.64
N TYR A 7 9.18 6.62 -6.59
CA TYR A 7 7.76 6.95 -6.60
C TYR A 7 6.98 5.64 -6.83
N TRP A 8 6.35 5.12 -5.78
CA TRP A 8 5.45 3.98 -5.90
C TRP A 8 4.08 4.49 -6.41
N GLN A 9 3.79 4.20 -7.68
CA GLN A 9 2.43 4.32 -8.22
C GLN A 9 1.57 3.17 -7.68
N ALA A 10 0.42 3.53 -7.14
CA ALA A 10 -0.58 2.63 -6.59
C ALA A 10 -1.09 1.64 -7.66
N MET A 11 -0.77 0.35 -7.50
CA MET A 11 -1.25 -0.73 -8.35
C MET A 11 -2.62 -1.20 -7.86
N THR A 12 -3.66 -1.03 -8.66
CA THR A 12 -4.90 -1.82 -8.54
C THR A 12 -4.69 -3.13 -9.29
N ILE A 13 -4.42 -4.21 -8.57
CA ILE A 13 -4.40 -5.57 -9.15
C ILE A 13 -5.83 -6.12 -9.11
N PRO A 14 -6.50 -6.37 -10.25
CA PRO A 14 -7.64 -7.28 -10.26
C PRO A 14 -7.08 -8.69 -10.08
N LEU A 15 -7.17 -9.24 -8.87
CA LEU A 15 -6.71 -10.61 -8.56
C LEU A 15 -7.60 -11.63 -9.28
N PRO A 16 -7.11 -12.38 -10.30
CA PRO A 16 -7.78 -13.58 -10.75
C PRO A 16 -7.44 -14.68 -9.75
N GLN A 17 -8.45 -15.12 -8.99
CA GLN A 17 -8.54 -16.43 -8.32
C GLN A 17 -7.20 -17.02 -7.79
N LEU A 18 -6.73 -16.57 -6.63
CA LEU A 18 -5.80 -17.37 -5.83
C LEU A 18 -6.62 -18.42 -5.06
N SER A 19 -6.50 -19.67 -5.51
CA SER A 19 -7.12 -20.85 -4.91
C SER A 19 -6.53 -21.15 -3.53
N SER A 20 -7.41 -21.16 -2.52
CA SER A 20 -7.44 -22.02 -1.32
C SER A 20 -6.18 -22.06 -0.41
N THR A 21 -6.21 -21.73 0.89
CA THR A 21 -6.96 -22.42 1.95
C THR A 21 -6.69 -21.79 3.34
N ASN A 22 -7.71 -21.90 4.21
CA ASN A 22 -7.73 -21.78 5.68
C ASN A 22 -7.74 -20.38 6.32
N LEU A 23 -8.97 -19.90 6.48
CA LEU A 23 -9.40 -18.93 7.49
C LEU A 23 -9.09 -19.50 8.90
N SER A 24 -8.10 -18.94 9.59
CA SER A 24 -7.91 -19.12 11.03
C SER A 24 -8.01 -17.74 11.69
N THR A 25 -9.14 -17.52 12.36
CA THR A 25 -9.42 -16.32 13.14
C THR A 25 -8.66 -16.39 14.46
N SER A 26 -7.60 -15.60 14.59
CA SER A 26 -6.90 -15.40 15.87
C SER A 26 -6.47 -13.93 16.02
N HIS A 27 -7.42 -13.12 16.48
CA HIS A 27 -7.27 -11.90 17.29
C HIS A 27 -6.02 -11.02 17.13
N SER A 28 -6.16 -9.99 16.29
CA SER A 28 -5.90 -8.60 16.67
C SER A 28 -6.99 -7.72 16.03
N GLN A 29 -7.64 -6.86 16.82
CA GLN A 29 -8.87 -6.16 16.41
C GLN A 29 -8.68 -5.02 15.39
N LEU A 30 -7.51 -4.87 14.73
CA LEU A 30 -7.22 -3.74 13.83
C LEU A 30 -6.28 -4.07 12.65
N ALA A 31 -6.12 -5.33 12.29
CA ALA A 31 -5.30 -5.70 11.12
C ALA A 31 -6.15 -5.71 9.85
N PHE A 32 -5.95 -4.73 8.98
CA PHE A 32 -6.58 -4.68 7.66
C PHE A 32 -5.79 -5.46 6.60
N GLY A 33 -4.65 -6.01 6.98
CA GLY A 33 -3.81 -6.88 6.20
C GLY A 33 -2.92 -7.73 7.12
N TYR A 34 -2.28 -8.73 6.54
CA TYR A 34 -1.26 -9.53 7.22
C TYR A 34 -0.26 -10.07 6.21
N SER A 35 1.02 -9.95 6.52
CA SER A 35 2.09 -10.45 5.68
C SER A 35 3.21 -11.06 6.51
N MET A 36 3.81 -12.14 5.98
CA MET A 36 4.94 -12.76 6.63
C MET A 36 6.22 -11.96 6.35
N HIS A 37 6.94 -11.61 7.41
CA HIS A 37 8.13 -10.76 7.35
C HIS A 37 9.31 -11.41 6.60
N GLY A 38 9.76 -10.81 5.50
CA GLY A 38 10.93 -11.26 4.74
C GLY A 38 10.71 -12.49 3.85
N PHE A 39 9.46 -12.90 3.63
CA PHE A 39 9.10 -14.10 2.87
C PHE A 39 9.00 -13.87 1.35
N VAL A 40 9.46 -12.72 0.84
CA VAL A 40 9.55 -12.51 -0.59
C VAL A 40 10.37 -13.63 -1.26
N CYS A 41 9.86 -14.16 -2.37
CA CYS A 41 10.38 -15.33 -3.10
C CYS A 41 10.29 -16.69 -2.38
N ASP A 42 9.73 -16.78 -1.17
CA ASP A 42 9.63 -18.06 -0.48
C ASP A 42 8.28 -18.72 -0.79
N LEU A 43 8.30 -19.99 -1.20
CA LEU A 43 7.10 -20.75 -1.59
C LEU A 43 6.06 -20.90 -0.46
N GLY A 44 6.46 -20.67 0.79
CA GLY A 44 5.58 -20.65 1.96
C GLY A 44 5.10 -19.26 2.38
N GLY A 45 5.55 -18.19 1.71
CA GLY A 45 5.17 -16.82 2.01
C GLY A 45 3.69 -16.57 1.77
N ARG A 46 3.05 -15.82 2.66
CA ARG A 46 1.63 -15.46 2.57
C ARG A 46 1.45 -13.97 2.79
N VAL A 47 0.66 -13.36 1.91
CA VAL A 47 0.12 -12.01 2.07
C VAL A 47 -1.40 -12.13 2.06
N GLN A 48 -2.05 -11.55 3.06
CA GLN A 48 -3.49 -11.48 3.20
C GLN A 48 -3.89 -10.01 3.29
N LEU A 49 -4.98 -9.66 2.62
CA LEU A 49 -5.51 -8.30 2.59
C LEU A 49 -6.99 -8.38 2.93
N VAL A 50 -7.44 -7.52 3.83
CA VAL A 50 -8.86 -7.26 4.05
C VAL A 50 -9.26 -6.19 3.06
N TYR A 51 -9.99 -6.59 2.01
CA TYR A 51 -10.49 -5.65 1.02
C TYR A 51 -11.58 -4.77 1.62
N SER A 52 -11.43 -3.47 1.44
CA SER A 52 -12.40 -2.47 1.82
C SER A 52 -12.85 -1.70 0.57
N GLN A 53 -14.07 -1.13 0.58
CA GLN A 53 -14.59 -0.41 -0.60
C GLN A 53 -13.83 0.90 -0.91
N ASP A 54 -13.00 1.36 0.02
CA ASP A 54 -12.13 2.52 -0.14
C ASP A 54 -10.78 2.13 -0.78
N TYR A 55 -10.63 2.48 -2.06
CA TYR A 55 -9.42 2.22 -2.85
C TYR A 55 -8.13 2.74 -2.19
N VAL A 56 -8.18 3.91 -1.56
CA VAL A 56 -7.02 4.56 -0.89
C VAL A 56 -6.49 3.66 0.22
N PHE A 57 -7.39 3.13 1.02
CA PHE A 57 -7.07 2.28 2.16
C PHE A 57 -6.50 0.94 1.71
N THR A 58 -7.14 0.32 0.73
CA THR A 58 -6.69 -0.94 0.14
C THR A 58 -5.30 -0.81 -0.45
N VAL A 59 -5.01 0.28 -1.18
CA VAL A 59 -3.67 0.56 -1.73
C VAL A 59 -2.63 0.73 -0.62
N SER A 60 -2.94 1.55 0.40
CA SER A 60 -2.01 1.80 1.51
C SER A 60 -1.68 0.52 2.27
N THR A 61 -2.71 -0.27 2.58
CA THR A 61 -2.56 -1.55 3.26
C THR A 61 -1.78 -2.54 2.40
N THR A 62 -2.05 -2.60 1.10
CA THR A 62 -1.29 -3.45 0.17
C THR A 62 0.20 -3.08 0.17
N ALA A 63 0.53 -1.79 0.15
CA ALA A 63 1.91 -1.33 0.22
C ALA A 63 2.57 -1.69 1.57
N HIS A 64 1.85 -1.55 2.67
CA HIS A 64 2.31 -1.91 4.02
C HIS A 64 2.64 -3.41 4.13
N GLU A 65 1.69 -4.27 3.74
CA GLU A 65 1.87 -5.72 3.79
C GLU A 65 2.97 -6.20 2.82
N LEU A 66 3.11 -5.54 1.66
CA LEU A 66 4.24 -5.81 0.77
C LEU A 66 5.57 -5.40 1.41
N GLY A 67 5.61 -4.30 2.14
CA GLY A 67 6.77 -3.88 2.93
C GLY A 67 7.22 -4.95 3.92
N HIS A 68 6.28 -5.56 4.66
CA HIS A 68 6.58 -6.71 5.51
C HIS A 68 7.16 -7.89 4.71
N SER A 69 6.56 -8.26 3.57
CA SER A 69 7.07 -9.35 2.72
C SER A 69 8.51 -9.09 2.25
N LEU A 70 8.83 -7.82 1.97
CA LEU A 70 10.16 -7.34 1.61
C LEU A 70 11.12 -7.18 2.79
N GLY A 71 10.70 -7.48 4.01
CA GLY A 71 11.55 -7.52 5.19
C GLY A 71 11.52 -6.27 6.07
N ALA A 72 10.61 -5.32 5.85
CA ALA A 72 10.45 -4.20 6.80
C ALA A 72 9.66 -4.62 8.04
N GLU A 73 10.05 -4.07 9.19
CA GLU A 73 9.27 -4.06 10.42
C GLU A 73 8.48 -2.75 10.51
N HIS A 74 7.63 -2.61 11.51
CA HIS A 74 7.00 -1.32 11.77
C HIS A 74 8.02 -0.27 12.18
N ASP A 75 7.84 0.96 11.70
CA ASP A 75 8.66 2.08 12.16
C ASP A 75 8.48 2.30 13.67
N GLY A 76 9.59 2.39 14.40
CA GLY A 76 9.62 2.57 15.86
C GLY A 76 9.73 1.25 16.64
N GLU A 77 9.77 0.12 15.94
CA GLU A 77 9.87 -1.22 16.53
C GLU A 77 11.13 -1.93 16.04
N GLY A 78 11.65 -2.85 16.87
CA GLY A 78 12.76 -3.74 16.52
C GLY A 78 13.95 -3.08 15.82
N GLU A 79 14.32 -3.60 14.65
CA GLU A 79 15.43 -3.10 13.84
C GLU A 79 15.13 -1.73 13.19
N ALA A 80 13.86 -1.33 13.16
CA ALA A 80 13.39 -0.04 12.67
C ALA A 80 13.16 1.02 13.78
N ALA A 81 13.67 0.78 15.00
CA ALA A 81 13.52 1.71 16.13
C ALA A 81 14.09 3.12 15.89
N ALA A 82 15.01 3.29 14.93
CA ALA A 82 15.56 4.59 14.56
C ALA A 82 14.58 5.48 13.76
N CYS A 83 13.60 4.87 13.09
CA CYS A 83 12.55 5.57 12.35
C CYS A 83 11.34 5.73 13.25
N LYS A 84 10.85 6.96 13.43
CA LYS A 84 9.76 7.23 14.38
C LYS A 84 8.40 6.87 13.80
N ALA A 85 7.58 6.15 14.56
CA ALA A 85 6.18 5.87 14.19
C ALA A 85 5.39 7.17 13.90
N GLU A 86 5.70 8.26 14.61
CA GLU A 86 5.02 9.55 14.47
C GLU A 86 5.32 10.27 13.15
N ASP A 87 6.34 9.84 12.42
CA ASP A 87 6.63 10.35 11.08
C ASP A 87 5.71 9.75 10.02
N LYS A 88 4.95 8.70 10.35
CA LYS A 88 3.81 8.21 9.57
C LYS A 88 4.17 7.89 8.11
N PHE A 89 5.29 7.21 7.94
CA PHE A 89 5.62 6.52 6.70
C PHE A 89 4.71 5.30 6.52
N ILE A 90 4.78 4.64 5.37
CA ILE A 90 3.94 3.47 5.03
C ILE A 90 4.00 2.38 6.11
N MET A 91 5.16 2.13 6.73
CA MET A 91 5.33 1.11 7.77
C MET A 91 5.01 1.58 9.19
N SER A 92 4.35 2.73 9.36
CA SER A 92 3.86 3.14 10.69
C SER A 92 2.88 2.09 11.24
N PRO A 93 3.02 1.66 12.52
CA PRO A 93 2.14 0.65 13.13
C PRO A 93 0.70 1.18 13.31
N SER A 94 0.53 2.50 13.29
CA SER A 94 -0.78 3.14 13.31
C SER A 94 -1.33 3.33 11.90
N THR A 95 -2.61 3.00 11.74
CA THR A 95 -3.47 3.37 10.62
C THR A 95 -3.65 4.89 10.46
N SER A 96 -3.16 5.70 11.40
CA SER A 96 -3.27 7.16 11.33
C SER A 96 -2.43 7.81 10.22
N HIS A 97 -1.50 7.09 9.59
CA HIS A 97 -0.72 7.62 8.48
C HIS A 97 -1.57 7.95 7.24
N PHE A 98 -2.66 7.21 7.00
CA PHE A 98 -3.54 7.40 5.85
C PHE A 98 -4.79 8.24 6.14
N GLN A 99 -4.96 8.79 7.35
CA GLN A 99 -6.10 9.67 7.62
C GLN A 99 -6.08 10.83 6.63
N LEU A 100 -7.14 10.97 5.82
CA LEU A 100 -7.29 12.00 4.78
C LEU A 100 -7.29 13.45 5.32
N ASN A 101 -7.22 13.59 6.65
CA ASN A 101 -6.96 14.85 7.30
C ASN A 101 -5.46 15.18 7.23
N LYS A 102 -5.12 16.19 6.42
CA LYS A 102 -3.76 16.71 6.23
C LYS A 102 -3.05 17.11 7.52
N ASN A 103 -3.77 17.38 8.62
CA ASN A 103 -3.15 17.69 9.90
C ASN A 103 -2.55 16.45 10.58
N TYR A 104 -2.96 15.25 10.14
CA TYR A 104 -2.55 13.99 10.74
C TYR A 104 -1.70 13.12 9.80
N SER A 105 -1.83 13.23 8.48
CA SER A 105 -0.97 12.49 7.54
C SER A 105 0.32 13.27 7.23
N ARG A 106 1.50 12.65 7.44
CA ARG A 106 2.81 13.24 7.11
C ARG A 106 3.42 12.62 5.86
N ASN A 107 3.75 11.32 5.90
CA ASN A 107 4.46 10.62 4.82
C ASN A 107 3.68 9.40 4.27
N PRO A 108 2.40 9.56 3.88
CA PRO A 108 1.51 8.43 3.56
C PRO A 108 1.91 7.58 2.35
N TRP A 109 2.80 8.09 1.49
CA TRP A 109 3.16 7.47 0.20
C TRP A 109 4.64 7.11 0.11
N ILE A 110 5.35 7.14 1.23
CA ILE A 110 6.82 6.99 1.26
C ILE A 110 7.18 5.95 2.32
N PHE A 111 8.15 5.10 2.00
CA PHE A 111 8.79 4.20 2.96
C PHE A 111 9.89 4.94 3.72
N SER A 112 10.04 4.64 5.01
CA SER A 112 11.12 5.22 5.82
C SER A 112 12.50 4.72 5.35
N ASN A 113 13.57 5.39 5.78
CA ASN A 113 14.94 4.91 5.49
C ASN A 113 15.19 3.51 6.09
N CYS A 114 14.64 3.22 7.28
CA CYS A 114 14.74 1.91 7.91
C CYS A 114 14.07 0.82 7.07
N SER A 115 12.89 1.11 6.51
CA SER A 115 12.20 0.19 5.59
C SER A 115 13.07 -0.11 4.35
N VAL A 116 13.66 0.94 3.74
CA VAL A 116 14.51 0.81 2.55
C VAL A 116 15.76 -0.01 2.84
N GLU A 117 16.42 0.21 3.98
CA GLU A 117 17.58 -0.58 4.40
C GLU A 117 17.23 -2.07 4.56
N SER A 118 16.09 -2.37 5.17
CA SER A 118 15.58 -3.74 5.29
C SER A 118 15.26 -4.37 3.94
N PHE A 119 14.69 -3.62 3.00
CA PHE A 119 14.45 -4.10 1.63
C PHE A 119 15.76 -4.49 0.93
N ILE A 120 16.77 -3.61 1.02
CA ILE A 120 18.09 -3.88 0.43
C ILE A 120 18.70 -5.15 1.03
N LYS A 121 18.67 -5.29 2.35
CA LYS A 121 19.20 -6.47 3.06
C LYS A 121 18.48 -7.76 2.65
N THR A 122 17.15 -7.73 2.57
CA THR A 122 16.33 -8.90 2.25
C THR A 122 16.50 -9.32 0.79
N LEU A 123 16.54 -8.34 -0.12
CA LEU A 123 16.63 -8.60 -1.57
C LEU A 123 18.04 -8.95 -2.06
N ALA A 124 19.08 -8.69 -1.27
CA ALA A 124 20.48 -8.86 -1.67
C ALA A 124 20.80 -10.23 -2.29
N ASN A 125 20.13 -11.30 -1.84
CA ASN A 125 20.35 -12.68 -2.30
C ASN A 125 19.12 -13.30 -3.01
N LYS A 126 18.10 -12.51 -3.33
CA LYS A 126 16.82 -13.02 -3.89
C LYS A 126 16.80 -12.78 -5.40
N THR A 127 16.87 -13.85 -6.19
CA THR A 127 16.92 -13.78 -7.66
C THR A 127 15.55 -13.94 -8.33
N CYS A 128 14.50 -14.34 -7.58
CA CYS A 128 13.19 -14.63 -8.17
C CYS A 128 12.52 -13.41 -8.83
N LEU A 129 12.93 -12.20 -8.45
CA LEU A 129 12.41 -10.93 -8.98
C LEU A 129 13.19 -10.42 -10.19
N PHE A 130 14.23 -11.11 -10.65
CA PHE A 130 15.06 -10.66 -11.79
C PHE A 130 14.42 -10.98 -13.13
N THR A 131 13.47 -11.91 -13.16
CA THR A 131 12.71 -12.22 -14.37
C THR A 131 11.72 -11.09 -14.63
N LYS A 132 11.95 -10.35 -15.73
CA LYS A 132 10.94 -9.43 -16.24
C LYS A 132 9.81 -10.25 -16.84
N ASN A 133 8.63 -10.19 -16.24
CA ASN A 133 7.42 -10.70 -16.89
C ASN A 133 7.19 -9.88 -18.16
N VAL A 134 7.11 -10.56 -19.30
CA VAL A 134 6.75 -9.95 -20.58
C VAL A 134 5.25 -10.12 -20.74
N TYR A 135 4.52 -9.04 -20.50
CA TYR A 135 3.09 -8.98 -20.75
C TYR A 135 2.86 -8.42 -22.15
N SER A 136 1.89 -8.98 -22.88
CA SER A 136 1.47 -8.42 -24.17
C SER A 136 0.77 -7.07 -23.98
N ASP A 137 0.72 -6.26 -25.05
CA ASP A 137 -0.04 -5.00 -25.03
C ASP A 137 -1.51 -5.22 -24.68
N GLU A 138 -2.07 -6.37 -25.07
CA GLU A 138 -3.44 -6.75 -24.76
C GLU A 138 -3.63 -7.09 -23.27
N GLN A 139 -2.66 -7.78 -22.66
CA GLN A 139 -2.63 -8.05 -21.21
C GLN A 139 -2.44 -6.76 -20.39
N MET A 140 -1.70 -5.80 -20.93
CA MET A 140 -1.43 -4.52 -20.26
C MET A 140 -2.49 -3.45 -20.51
N LYS A 141 -3.42 -3.67 -21.44
CA LYS A 141 -4.37 -2.65 -21.90
C LYS A 141 -5.15 -2.02 -20.74
N GLU A 142 -5.60 -2.83 -19.79
CA GLU A 142 -6.36 -2.38 -18.63
C GLU A 142 -5.48 -1.63 -17.61
N TRP A 143 -4.21 -2.00 -17.48
CA TRP A 143 -3.29 -1.43 -16.48
C TRP A 143 -2.57 -0.19 -16.97
N LYS A 144 -2.42 -0.03 -18.28
CA LYS A 144 -1.70 1.08 -18.91
C LYS A 144 -2.21 2.44 -18.45
N VAL A 145 -3.52 2.59 -18.32
CA VAL A 145 -4.14 3.83 -17.86
C VAL A 145 -3.72 4.21 -16.43
N PHE A 146 -3.52 3.23 -15.54
CA PHE A 146 -3.11 3.44 -14.16
C PHE A 146 -1.60 3.69 -13.99
N MET A 147 -0.80 3.34 -15.01
CA MET A 147 0.64 3.68 -15.05
C MET A 147 0.89 5.08 -15.61
N GLU A 148 0.01 5.55 -16.51
CA GLU A 148 0.18 6.83 -17.21
C GLU A 148 -0.51 8.01 -16.54
N LYS A 149 -1.60 7.77 -15.79
CA LYS A 149 -2.41 8.82 -15.16
C LYS A 149 -2.39 8.71 -13.65
N LEU A 150 -2.36 9.86 -12.98
CA LEU A 150 -2.50 9.93 -11.53
C LEU A 150 -3.94 9.60 -11.11
N PRO A 151 -4.17 9.03 -9.92
CA PRO A 151 -5.53 8.73 -9.44
C PRO A 151 -6.48 9.93 -9.47
N GLY A 152 -5.99 11.14 -9.22
CA GLY A 152 -6.78 12.38 -9.29
C GLY A 152 -7.16 12.83 -10.71
N GLU A 153 -6.53 12.28 -11.75
CA GLU A 153 -6.90 12.48 -13.15
C GLU A 153 -7.93 11.45 -13.62
N LEU A 154 -8.03 10.32 -12.91
CA LEU A 154 -8.95 9.22 -13.19
C LEU A 154 -10.28 9.39 -12.45
N TYR A 155 -10.24 9.92 -11.22
CA TYR A 155 -11.40 10.08 -10.36
C TYR A 155 -11.52 11.52 -9.90
N SER A 156 -12.63 12.17 -10.24
CA SER A 156 -12.99 13.48 -9.72
C SER A 156 -13.19 13.45 -8.19
N PRO A 157 -13.13 14.60 -7.50
CA PRO A 157 -13.37 14.66 -6.06
C PRO A 157 -14.72 14.05 -5.62
N ASN A 158 -15.77 14.18 -6.44
CA ASN A 158 -17.08 13.57 -6.15
C ASN A 158 -17.02 12.05 -6.26
N GLU A 159 -16.39 11.52 -7.31
CA GLU A 159 -16.24 10.06 -7.48
C GLU A 159 -15.42 9.46 -6.33
N GLN A 160 -14.35 10.12 -5.89
CA GLN A 160 -13.57 9.68 -4.73
C GLN A 160 -14.44 9.65 -3.46
N CYS A 161 -15.27 10.67 -3.22
CA CYS A 161 -16.23 10.66 -2.11
C CYS A 161 -17.25 9.52 -2.22
N GLN A 162 -17.74 9.23 -3.42
CA GLN A 162 -18.70 8.15 -3.63
C GLN A 162 -18.08 6.76 -3.43
N ILE A 163 -16.82 6.58 -3.81
CA ILE A 163 -16.09 5.34 -3.58
C ILE A 163 -15.84 5.13 -2.09
N ILE A 164 -15.44 6.17 -1.36
CA ILE A 164 -15.07 6.07 0.06
C ILE A 164 -16.31 6.01 0.98
N TYR A 165 -17.32 6.83 0.70
CA TYR A 165 -18.47 7.04 1.59
C TYR A 165 -19.82 6.58 1.00
N GLY A 166 -19.82 6.05 -0.22
CA GLY A 166 -21.00 5.51 -0.90
C GLY A 166 -21.72 6.48 -1.85
N PRO A 167 -22.68 5.99 -2.66
CA PRO A 167 -23.24 6.69 -3.83
C PRO A 167 -23.92 8.05 -3.57
N GLY A 168 -24.32 8.33 -2.32
CA GLY A 168 -24.94 9.60 -1.93
C GLY A 168 -23.96 10.70 -1.53
N SER A 169 -22.66 10.40 -1.53
CA SER A 169 -21.63 11.31 -1.05
C SER A 169 -21.10 12.22 -2.16
N PHE A 170 -20.63 13.40 -1.78
CA PHE A 170 -20.09 14.40 -2.70
C PHE A 170 -18.96 15.18 -2.03
N TYR A 171 -18.17 15.85 -2.86
CA TYR A 171 -17.06 16.68 -2.40
C TYR A 171 -17.56 17.96 -1.72
N CYS A 172 -17.18 18.13 -0.45
CA CYS A 172 -17.43 19.34 0.32
C CYS A 172 -16.35 20.40 0.00
N GLY A 173 -16.61 21.23 -1.01
CA GLY A 173 -15.71 22.33 -1.41
C GLY A 173 -15.84 23.59 -0.54
N LYS A 174 -15.02 24.62 -0.81
CA LYS A 174 -15.02 25.90 -0.04
C LYS A 174 -16.37 26.64 0.00
N ASN A 175 -17.33 26.29 -0.86
CA ASN A 175 -18.66 26.89 -0.90
C ASN A 175 -19.70 26.15 -0.03
N PHE A 176 -19.35 25.02 0.57
CA PHE A 176 -20.28 24.21 1.37
C PHE A 176 -20.58 24.81 2.75
N LEU A 177 -19.77 25.76 3.22
CA LEU A 177 -19.92 26.41 4.53
C LEU A 177 -20.65 27.76 4.46
N LYS A 178 -21.34 28.05 3.34
CA LYS A 178 -22.09 29.31 3.13
C LYS A 178 -23.61 29.12 3.02
N SER A 179 -24.18 28.20 3.78
CA SER A 179 -25.63 28.05 3.95
C SER A 179 -26.04 28.36 5.37
#